data_AF-K0RPS1-F1
#
_entry.id   AF-K0RPS1-F1
#
_cell.length_a   1.000
_cell.length_b   1.000
_cell.length_c   1.000
_cell.angle_alpha   90.00
_cell.angle_beta   90.00
_cell.angle_gamma   90.00
#
_symmetry.space_group_name_H-M   'P 1'
#
loop_
_entity.id
_entity.type
_entity.pdbx_description
1 polymer ?
#
loop_
_entity_poly.entity_id
_entity_poly.type
_entity_poly.pdbx_seq_one_letter_code
_entity_poly.pdbx_strand_id
1 'polypeptide(L)'
;MDSPAEKSKRQRGPRLTDGVFLYEEGGKVAGKFLSEITRVRIGPQVKDIPSGTFAGCRNLAEVQFDEGTNLLTIGDNAFSGCLALRQVTIPTSVTKLDSYAFSDCGNLASVQFSEGLEII
;
A
#
# COMPACT_ATOMS: atom_id res chain seq x y z
N MET A 1 -7.54 -46.76 -4.83
CA MET A 1 -8.18 -45.79 -5.75
C MET A 1 -8.06 -44.44 -5.06
N ASP A 2 -6.92 -43.79 -5.26
CA ASP A 2 -6.56 -42.54 -4.59
C ASP A 2 -7.41 -41.37 -5.10
N SER A 3 -8.00 -40.64 -4.14
CA SER A 3 -8.70 -39.37 -4.36
C SER A 3 -7.70 -38.31 -4.86
N PRO A 4 -8.09 -37.46 -5.82
CA PRO A 4 -7.20 -36.44 -6.35
C PRO A 4 -6.94 -35.34 -5.32
N ALA A 5 -5.64 -35.05 -5.15
CA ALA A 5 -5.04 -34.08 -4.26
C ALA A 5 -5.82 -32.77 -4.13
N GLU A 6 -6.02 -32.40 -2.86
CA GLU A 6 -6.29 -31.05 -2.38
C GLU A 6 -5.39 -30.06 -3.14
N LYS A 7 -6.00 -29.23 -4.00
CA LYS A 7 -5.30 -28.12 -4.65
C LYS A 7 -4.90 -27.14 -3.55
N SER A 8 -3.67 -27.29 -3.07
CA SER A 8 -2.93 -26.32 -2.27
C SER A 8 -3.06 -24.96 -2.95
N LYS A 9 -3.96 -24.12 -2.44
CA LYS A 9 -3.98 -22.70 -2.73
C LYS A 9 -2.61 -22.19 -2.32
N ARG A 10 -1.75 -21.92 -3.29
CA ARG A 10 -0.49 -21.21 -3.07
C ARG A 10 -0.85 -19.79 -2.63
N GLN A 11 -1.18 -19.60 -1.36
CA GLN A 11 -1.18 -18.31 -0.71
C GLN A 11 0.28 -17.89 -0.67
N ARG A 12 0.72 -17.16 -1.70
CA ARG A 12 2.03 -16.53 -1.70
C ARG A 12 1.94 -15.48 -0.61
N GLY A 13 2.47 -15.78 0.57
CA GLY A 13 2.62 -14.78 1.61
C GLY A 13 3.33 -13.53 1.06
N PRO A 14 3.13 -12.37 1.71
CA PRO A 14 3.69 -11.12 1.24
C PRO A 14 5.19 -11.26 0.96
N ARG A 15 5.61 -10.84 -0.23
CA ARG A 15 7.02 -10.89 -0.65
C ARG A 15 7.69 -9.60 -0.24
N LEU A 16 8.62 -9.73 0.71
CA LEU A 16 9.60 -8.70 1.03
C LEU A 16 10.93 -9.11 0.40
N THR A 17 11.51 -8.24 -0.42
CA THR A 17 12.82 -8.48 -1.05
C THR A 17 13.56 -7.16 -1.10
N ASP A 18 14.73 -7.09 -0.47
CA ASP A 18 15.55 -5.87 -0.39
C ASP A 18 14.77 -4.63 0.07
N GLY A 19 13.89 -4.80 1.07
CA GLY A 19 13.04 -3.73 1.61
C GLY A 19 11.83 -3.37 0.75
N VAL A 20 11.65 -4.00 -0.41
CA VAL A 20 10.48 -3.84 -1.28
C VAL A 20 9.39 -4.82 -0.87
N PHE A 21 8.24 -4.29 -0.45
CA PHE A 21 7.07 -5.06 -0.09
C PHE A 21 6.02 -5.02 -1.20
N LEU A 22 5.66 -6.19 -1.72
CA LEU A 22 4.57 -6.33 -2.69
C LEU A 22 3.24 -6.51 -1.95
N TYR A 23 2.33 -5.54 -2.11
CA TYR A 23 0.98 -5.59 -1.54
C TYR A 23 -0.02 -5.96 -2.64
N GLU A 24 -0.43 -7.23 -2.66
CA GLU A 24 -1.32 -7.81 -3.66
C GLU A 24 -2.72 -8.15 -3.11
N GLU A 25 -2.88 -8.21 -1.79
CA GLU A 25 -4.12 -8.59 -1.12
C GLU A 25 -4.41 -7.65 0.06
N GLY A 26 -5.70 -7.46 0.37
CA GLY A 26 -6.15 -6.67 1.51
C GLY A 26 -5.58 -7.19 2.85
N GLY A 27 -5.27 -6.29 3.79
CA GLY A 27 -4.88 -6.66 5.14
C GLY A 27 -3.92 -5.67 5.78
N LYS A 28 -3.33 -6.08 6.91
CA LYS A 28 -2.32 -5.29 7.64
C LYS A 28 -0.94 -5.92 7.46
N VAL A 29 0.09 -5.08 7.36
CA VAL A 29 1.48 -5.54 7.37
C VAL A 29 1.81 -6.16 8.73
N ALA A 30 2.40 -7.35 8.72
CA ALA A 30 2.83 -8.01 9.95
C ALA A 30 3.91 -7.18 10.66
N GLY A 31 3.80 -7.03 11.99
CA GLY A 31 4.66 -6.13 12.78
C GLY A 31 6.17 -6.32 12.59
N LYS A 32 6.61 -7.56 12.30
CA LYS A 32 8.01 -7.88 12.00
C LYS A 32 8.60 -7.15 10.80
N PHE A 33 7.76 -6.68 9.87
CA PHE A 33 8.20 -5.99 8.65
C PHE A 33 8.22 -4.46 8.78
N LEU A 34 7.68 -3.87 9.86
CA LEU A 34 7.52 -2.40 10.00
C LEU A 34 8.85 -1.64 9.91
N SER A 35 9.95 -2.24 10.36
CA SER A 35 11.29 -1.66 10.27
C SER A 35 12.06 -2.05 8.99
N GLU A 36 11.57 -3.03 8.23
CA GLU A 36 12.27 -3.56 7.05
C GLU A 36 11.77 -2.93 5.75
N ILE A 37 10.51 -2.52 5.69
CA ILE A 37 9.91 -1.96 4.48
C ILE A 37 10.47 -0.56 4.22
N THR A 38 11.12 -0.41 3.08
CA THR A 38 11.61 0.88 2.56
C THR A 38 10.80 1.34 1.34
N ARG A 39 10.20 0.40 0.61
CA ARG A 39 9.35 0.66 -0.55
C ARG A 39 8.15 -0.26 -0.54
N VAL A 40 6.99 0.26 -0.90
CA VAL A 40 5.79 -0.54 -1.16
C VAL A 40 5.43 -0.44 -2.64
N ARG A 41 5.08 -1.59 -3.24
CA ARG A 41 4.43 -1.66 -4.54
C ARG A 41 3.03 -2.20 -4.37
N ILE A 42 2.04 -1.38 -4.72
CA ILE A 42 0.62 -1.73 -4.67
C ILE A 42 0.24 -2.34 -6.03
N GLY A 43 -0.16 -3.61 -6.00
CA GLY A 43 -0.52 -4.34 -7.21
C GLY A 43 -1.81 -3.82 -7.87
N PRO A 44 -2.02 -4.07 -9.17
CA PRO A 44 -3.14 -3.49 -9.92
C PRO A 44 -4.52 -4.02 -9.48
N GLN A 45 -4.55 -5.15 -8.79
CA GLN A 45 -5.76 -5.81 -8.30
C GLN A 45 -6.28 -5.24 -6.98
N VAL A 46 -5.48 -4.44 -6.28
CA VAL A 46 -5.83 -3.87 -4.98
C VAL A 46 -6.92 -2.82 -5.16
N LYS A 47 -8.05 -2.99 -4.47
CA LYS A 47 -9.20 -2.06 -4.50
C LYS A 47 -9.18 -1.08 -3.32
N ASP A 48 -8.58 -1.48 -2.21
CA ASP A 48 -8.50 -0.69 -1.01
C ASP A 48 -7.20 -0.94 -0.26
N ILE A 49 -6.71 0.10 0.41
CA ILE A 49 -5.69 0.01 1.46
C ILE A 49 -6.45 0.22 2.77
N PRO A 50 -6.71 -0.84 3.56
CA PRO A 50 -7.44 -0.74 4.81
C PRO A 50 -6.78 0.19 5.84
N SER A 51 -7.54 0.48 6.90
CA SER A 51 -7.07 1.31 8.00
C SER A 51 -5.78 0.75 8.62
N GLY A 52 -4.78 1.63 8.76
CA GLY A 52 -3.52 1.31 9.41
C GLY A 52 -2.65 0.24 8.74
N THR A 53 -2.87 -0.09 7.46
CA THR A 53 -2.14 -1.14 6.76
C THR A 53 -0.61 -0.96 6.82
N PHE A 54 -0.12 0.25 6.57
CA PHE A 54 1.30 0.64 6.61
C PHE A 54 1.62 1.57 7.78
N ALA A 55 0.74 1.66 8.78
CA ALA A 55 0.97 2.52 9.93
C ALA A 55 2.24 2.10 10.69
N GLY A 56 3.13 3.06 10.95
CA GLY A 56 4.38 2.85 11.65
C GLY A 56 5.49 2.21 10.81
N CYS A 57 5.33 2.10 9.48
CA CYS A 57 6.42 1.75 8.57
C CYS A 57 7.43 2.92 8.50
N ARG A 58 8.21 3.13 9.56
CA ARG A 58 9.05 4.33 9.74
C ARG A 58 10.10 4.53 8.65
N ASN A 59 10.54 3.43 8.03
CA ASN A 59 11.54 3.42 6.96
C ASN A 59 10.92 3.47 5.55
N LEU A 60 9.59 3.41 5.41
CA LEU A 60 8.90 3.50 4.13
C LEU A 60 9.16 4.87 3.50
N ALA A 61 9.98 4.89 2.46
CA ALA A 61 10.39 6.09 1.75
C ALA A 61 9.60 6.31 0.46
N GLU A 62 9.02 5.24 -0.11
CA GLU A 62 8.42 5.27 -1.44
C GLU A 62 7.20 4.35 -1.54
N VAL A 63 6.10 4.88 -2.09
CA VAL A 63 4.88 4.12 -2.42
C VAL A 63 4.67 4.20 -3.92
N GLN A 64 4.66 3.04 -4.57
CA GLN A 64 4.42 2.91 -6.01
C GLN A 64 3.10 2.19 -6.24
N PHE A 65 2.35 2.64 -7.22
CA PHE A 65 1.13 1.99 -7.70
C PHE A 65 1.41 1.43 -9.09
N ASP A 66 1.19 0.13 -9.28
CA ASP A 66 1.41 -0.50 -10.59
C ASP A 66 0.42 0.06 -11.64
N GLU A 67 0.83 0.04 -12.92
CA GLU A 67 -0.01 0.48 -14.04
C GLU A 67 -1.36 -0.25 -14.07
N GLY A 68 -2.43 0.47 -14.41
CA GLY A 68 -3.78 -0.08 -14.44
C GLY A 68 -4.37 -0.38 -13.05
N THR A 69 -3.80 0.20 -11.99
CA THR A 69 -4.38 0.14 -10.65
C THR A 69 -5.83 0.61 -10.64
N ASN A 70 -6.66 -0.08 -9.86
CA ASN A 70 -8.05 0.27 -9.61
C ASN A 70 -8.29 0.56 -8.13
N LEU A 71 -7.30 1.12 -7.46
CA LEU A 71 -7.38 1.48 -6.05
C LEU A 71 -8.42 2.58 -5.86
N LEU A 72 -9.45 2.33 -5.06
CA LEU A 72 -10.56 3.24 -4.82
C LEU A 72 -10.41 4.01 -3.49
N THR A 73 -9.88 3.34 -2.46
CA THR A 73 -9.89 3.87 -1.09
C THR A 73 -8.54 3.70 -0.41
N ILE A 74 -8.09 4.75 0.28
CA ILE A 74 -7.01 4.69 1.26
C ILE A 74 -7.62 4.99 2.63
N GLY A 75 -7.58 4.00 3.52
CA GLY A 75 -8.27 4.00 4.81
C GLY A 75 -7.62 4.85 5.89
N ASP A 76 -8.33 4.98 7.03
CA ASP A 76 -7.89 5.78 8.17
C ASP A 76 -6.47 5.39 8.62
N ASN A 77 -5.58 6.37 8.82
CA ASN A 77 -4.20 6.14 9.27
C ASN A 77 -3.39 5.15 8.39
N ALA A 78 -3.78 4.88 7.14
CA ALA A 78 -3.16 3.86 6.30
C ALA A 78 -1.62 3.96 6.22
N PHE A 79 -1.08 5.17 6.15
CA PHE A 79 0.35 5.47 6.12
C PHE A 79 0.80 6.30 7.33
N SER A 80 0.04 6.29 8.43
CA SER A 80 0.36 7.09 9.62
C SER A 80 1.77 6.75 10.16
N GLY A 81 2.57 7.77 10.48
CA GLY A 81 3.90 7.62 11.05
C GLY A 81 4.96 7.05 10.09
N CYS A 82 4.75 7.11 8.77
CA CYS A 82 5.77 6.77 7.77
C CYS A 82 6.80 7.90 7.67
N LEU A 83 7.74 7.94 8.62
CA LEU A 83 8.67 9.06 8.79
C LEU A 83 9.63 9.28 7.61
N ALA A 84 9.98 8.24 6.86
CA ALA A 84 10.87 8.36 5.72
C ALA A 84 10.16 8.78 4.42
N LEU A 85 8.82 8.78 4.39
CA LEU A 85 8.04 9.03 3.19
C LEU A 85 8.12 10.50 2.81
N ARG A 86 8.59 10.79 1.58
CA ARG A 86 8.83 12.17 1.11
C ARG A 86 7.79 12.67 0.12
N GLN A 87 7.31 11.77 -0.72
CA GLN A 87 6.35 12.06 -1.77
C GLN A 87 5.43 10.88 -1.96
N VAL A 88 4.16 11.16 -2.29
CA VAL A 88 3.20 10.15 -2.74
C VAL A 88 2.45 10.67 -3.95
N THR A 89 2.36 9.87 -5.00
CA THR A 89 1.51 10.13 -6.16
C THR A 89 0.28 9.23 -6.07
N ILE A 90 -0.86 9.81 -5.73
CA ILE A 90 -2.15 9.13 -5.60
C ILE A 90 -2.74 8.91 -7.00
N PRO A 91 -3.10 7.67 -7.38
CA PRO A 91 -3.70 7.40 -8.69
C PRO A 91 -5.11 8.02 -8.79
N THR A 92 -5.51 8.42 -10.00
CA THR A 92 -6.83 9.03 -10.28
C THR A 92 -8.02 8.15 -9.91
N SER A 93 -7.82 6.84 -9.82
CA SER A 93 -8.86 5.89 -9.39
C SER A 93 -9.28 6.07 -7.93
N VAL A 94 -8.45 6.71 -7.10
CA VAL A 94 -8.74 6.90 -5.68
C VAL A 94 -9.82 7.96 -5.54
N THR A 95 -10.98 7.52 -5.06
CA THR A 95 -12.16 8.36 -4.84
C THR A 95 -12.36 8.69 -3.37
N LYS A 96 -11.63 8.02 -2.46
CA LYS A 96 -11.75 8.19 -1.01
C LYS A 96 -10.38 8.14 -0.32
N LEU A 97 -10.07 9.22 0.40
CA LEU A 97 -8.95 9.32 1.35
C LEU A 97 -9.56 9.54 2.74
N ASP A 98 -9.39 8.58 3.62
CA ASP A 98 -9.94 8.61 4.96
C ASP A 98 -9.05 9.40 5.95
N SER A 99 -9.53 9.57 7.18
CA SER A 99 -8.94 10.50 8.15
C SER A 99 -7.51 10.10 8.49
N TYR A 100 -6.62 11.10 8.58
CA TYR A 100 -5.25 10.89 9.04
C TYR A 100 -4.44 9.89 8.19
N ALA A 101 -4.85 9.62 6.93
CA ALA A 101 -4.18 8.63 6.07
C ALA A 101 -2.65 8.82 6.00
N PHE A 102 -2.17 10.06 6.07
CA PHE A 102 -0.74 10.43 6.10
C PHE A 102 -0.34 11.20 7.37
N SER A 103 -1.03 10.98 8.51
CA SER A 103 -0.66 11.63 9.77
C SER A 103 0.77 11.28 10.19
N ASP A 104 1.42 12.19 10.89
CA ASP A 104 2.77 12.01 11.44
C ASP A 104 3.84 11.61 10.41
N CYS A 105 3.60 11.79 9.10
CA CYS A 105 4.61 11.61 8.06
C CYS A 105 5.54 12.83 8.00
N GLY A 106 6.44 12.95 8.98
CA GLY A 106 7.21 14.18 9.21
C GLY A 106 8.10 14.69 8.06
N ASN A 107 8.46 13.82 7.10
CA ASN A 107 9.24 14.20 5.91
C ASN A 107 8.39 14.31 4.64
N LEU A 108 7.07 14.11 4.71
CA LEU A 108 6.19 14.15 3.55
C LEU A 108 6.06 15.60 3.07
N ALA A 109 6.76 15.92 1.98
CA ALA A 109 6.82 17.26 1.42
C ALA A 109 5.78 17.47 0.31
N SER A 110 5.31 16.41 -0.33
CA SER A 110 4.38 16.52 -1.46
C SER A 110 3.44 15.32 -1.56
N VAL A 111 2.15 15.60 -1.72
CA VAL A 111 1.15 14.63 -2.17
C VAL A 111 0.61 15.14 -3.50
N GLN A 112 0.77 14.35 -4.54
CA GLN A 112 0.31 14.67 -5.89
C GLN A 112 -0.78 13.69 -6.27
N PHE A 113 -1.71 14.13 -7.10
CA PHE A 113 -2.63 13.24 -7.79
C PHE A 113 -2.08 13.04 -9.20
N SER A 114 -2.07 11.81 -9.70
CA SER A 114 -1.67 11.53 -11.09
C SER A 114 -2.50 12.39 -12.05
N GLU A 115 -1.87 12.99 -13.06
CA GLU A 115 -2.56 13.85 -14.03
C GLU A 115 -3.74 13.09 -14.67
N GLY A 116 -4.92 13.69 -14.59
CA GLY A 116 -6.20 13.09 -15.01
C GLY A 116 -7.43 13.56 -14.21
N LEU A 117 -7.30 14.56 -13.34
CA LEU A 117 -8.44 15.37 -12.90
C LEU A 117 -8.94 16.17 -14.13
N GLU A 118 -9.84 15.57 -14.93
CA GLU A 118 -10.76 16.37 -15.74
C GLU A 118 -11.70 17.08 -14.78
N ILE A 119 -11.38 18.33 -14.46
CA ILE A 119 -12.34 19.26 -13.90
C ILE A 119 -13.33 19.57 -15.02
N ILE A 120 -14.50 18.93 -14.98
CA ILE A 120 -15.69 19.35 -15.73
C ILE A 120 -16.50 20.38 -14.94
#